data_AF-A0A2V1D2E5-F1
#
_entry.id   AF-A0A2V1D2E5-F1
#
_cell.length_a   1.000
_cell.length_b   1.000
_cell.length_c   1.000
_cell.angle_alpha   90.00
_cell.angle_beta   90.00
_cell.angle_gamma   90.00
#
_symmetry.space_group_name_H-M   'P 1'
#
loop_
_entity.id
_entity.type
_entity.pdbx_description
1 polymer ?
#
loop_
_entity_poly.entity_id
_entity_poly.type
_entity_poly.pdbx_seq_one_letter_code
_entity_poly.pdbx_strand_id
1 'polypeptide(L)'
;MAQLVEFQNDLSELQDIKDAANILWQSTVWRSRDTPDISATTRALREHYQNSDLIVSELVPGASRLPAVDRTRIGVVVCNGDKITIAFLGADPPSAFYENGRQLNEGCRRTWELVKEETYSALSHAVESMAARNTNPKHIILTGYSKGGGISVIAFPDILELIRSSWGSKSTLPKLWAEDGNLGSLVQHLTFAALEGGTEDSYTALNLLYETHLIRAWDFCHYDDKIAETHYYEFQDLWRGRRYHQAC
;
A
#
# COMPACT_ATOMS: atom_id res chain seq x y z
N MET A 1 -18.46 -3.85 -20.69
CA MET A 1 -18.04 -2.55 -20.13
C MET A 1 -18.13 -2.69 -18.62
N ALA A 2 -16.99 -2.69 -17.95
CA ALA A 2 -16.88 -2.71 -16.49
C ALA A 2 -17.51 -1.42 -15.94
N GLN A 3 -18.53 -1.55 -15.11
CA GLN A 3 -19.23 -0.41 -14.52
C GLN A 3 -18.43 0.05 -13.30
N LEU A 4 -17.84 1.24 -13.38
CA LEU A 4 -17.07 1.83 -12.29
C LEU A 4 -17.94 1.93 -11.03
N VAL A 5 -17.43 1.40 -9.91
CA VAL A 5 -18.11 1.49 -8.61
C VAL A 5 -18.08 2.95 -8.15
N GLU A 6 -19.25 3.58 -8.13
CA GLU A 6 -19.41 4.96 -7.65
C GLU A 6 -19.17 5.03 -6.13
N PHE A 7 -18.57 6.14 -5.67
CA PHE A 7 -18.46 6.48 -4.25
C PHE A 7 -19.84 6.44 -3.60
N GLN A 8 -20.09 5.40 -2.81
CA GLN A 8 -21.15 5.46 -1.82
C GLN A 8 -20.73 6.54 -0.83
N ASN A 9 -21.53 7.59 -0.67
CA ASN A 9 -21.34 8.68 0.30
C ASN A 9 -21.40 8.21 1.77
N ASP A 10 -21.07 6.95 2.04
CA ASP A 10 -20.97 6.41 3.36
C ASP A 10 -19.63 6.86 3.96
N LEU A 11 -19.72 7.67 5.01
CA LEU A 11 -18.59 8.17 5.79
C LEU A 11 -17.88 7.05 6.57
N SER A 12 -18.39 5.82 6.53
CA SER A 12 -17.82 4.64 7.20
C SER A 12 -16.34 4.40 6.85
N GLU A 13 -15.87 4.84 5.68
CA GLU A 13 -14.50 4.64 5.21
C GLU A 13 -13.55 5.81 5.47
N LEU A 14 -14.09 6.97 5.89
CA LEU A 14 -13.29 8.17 6.09
C LEU A 14 -12.19 7.97 7.14
N GLN A 15 -12.45 7.13 8.14
CA GLN A 15 -11.45 6.83 9.16
C GLN A 15 -10.29 6.00 8.60
N ASP A 16 -10.56 5.01 7.76
CA ASP A 16 -9.52 4.18 7.13
C ASP A 16 -8.63 5.01 6.19
N ILE A 17 -9.23 5.95 5.46
CA ILE A 17 -8.50 6.90 4.61
C ILE A 17 -7.60 7.83 5.45
N LYS A 18 -8.12 8.39 6.55
CA LYS A 18 -7.36 9.25 7.47
C LYS A 18 -6.22 8.49 8.13
N ASP A 19 -6.48 7.26 8.56
CA ASP A 19 -5.49 6.37 9.18
C ASP A 19 -4.34 6.09 8.18
N ALA A 20 -4.67 5.69 6.95
CA ALA A 20 -3.69 5.43 5.90
C ALA A 20 -2.85 6.67 5.55
N ALA A 21 -3.49 7.83 5.38
CA ALA A 21 -2.80 9.09 5.12
C ALA A 21 -1.88 9.50 6.29
N ASN A 22 -2.33 9.34 7.53
CA ASN A 22 -1.51 9.64 8.71
C ASN A 22 -0.30 8.68 8.81
N ILE A 23 -0.48 7.38 8.56
CA ILE A 23 0.64 6.42 8.54
C ILE A 23 1.67 6.81 7.47
N LEU A 24 1.23 7.15 6.27
CA LEU A 24 2.12 7.62 5.19
C LEU A 24 2.88 8.88 5.61
N TRP A 25 2.18 9.87 6.17
CA TRP A 25 2.77 11.12 6.65
C TRP A 25 3.81 10.89 7.74
N GLN A 26 3.45 10.22 8.84
CA GLN A 26 4.35 9.95 9.97
C GLN A 26 5.57 9.14 9.52
N SER A 27 5.37 8.17 8.62
CA SER A 27 6.47 7.35 8.11
C SER A 27 7.40 8.10 7.14
N THR A 28 6.93 9.22 6.57
CA THR A 28 7.71 10.08 5.67
C THR A 28 8.47 11.16 6.43
N VAL A 29 7.85 11.79 7.44
CA VAL A 29 8.49 12.84 8.26
C VAL A 29 9.78 12.33 8.92
N TRP A 30 9.75 11.10 9.43
CA TRP A 30 10.89 10.46 10.10
C TRP A 30 11.76 9.64 9.15
N ARG A 31 11.69 9.90 7.83
CA ARG A 31 12.51 9.23 6.80
C ARG A 31 13.85 9.95 6.55
N SER A 32 14.11 11.09 7.21
CA SER A 32 15.30 11.90 6.93
C SER A 32 16.60 11.11 7.19
N ARG A 33 17.64 11.41 6.39
CA ARG A 33 18.99 10.83 6.48
C ARG A 33 19.60 10.93 7.88
N ASP A 34 19.13 11.88 8.69
CA ASP A 34 19.61 12.17 10.03
C ASP A 34 18.77 11.51 11.14
N THR A 35 17.62 10.90 10.80
CA THR A 35 16.74 10.19 11.73
C THR A 35 16.10 8.93 11.12
N PRO A 36 16.86 7.91 10.67
CA PRO A 36 16.30 6.69 10.09
C PRO A 36 15.54 5.79 11.11
N ASP A 37 15.36 6.26 12.35
CA ASP A 37 14.88 5.45 13.46
C ASP A 37 13.37 5.17 13.37
N ILE A 38 13.03 3.93 13.05
CA ILE A 38 11.66 3.40 13.09
C ILE A 38 10.99 3.58 14.46
N SER A 39 11.76 3.71 15.54
CA SER A 39 11.24 3.91 16.90
C SER A 39 10.51 5.25 17.05
N ALA A 40 10.92 6.30 16.32
CA ALA A 40 10.24 7.59 16.32
C ALA A 40 8.86 7.49 15.65
N THR A 41 8.80 6.88 14.45
CA THR A 41 7.54 6.56 13.77
C THR A 41 6.65 5.69 14.64
N THR A 42 7.22 4.64 15.24
CA THR A 42 6.50 3.71 16.12
C THR A 42 5.87 4.45 17.31
N ARG A 43 6.64 5.30 17.98
CA ARG A 43 6.14 6.10 19.11
C ARG A 43 5.01 7.04 18.70
N ALA A 44 5.19 7.78 17.62
CA ALA A 44 4.15 8.68 17.10
C ALA A 44 2.85 7.93 16.75
N LEU A 45 2.95 6.75 16.12
CA LEU A 45 1.78 5.93 15.81
C LEU A 45 1.14 5.33 17.07
N ARG A 46 1.93 4.87 18.05
CA ARG A 46 1.41 4.38 19.34
C ARG A 46 0.66 5.45 20.11
N GLU A 47 1.20 6.67 20.15
CA GLU A 47 0.56 7.83 20.76
C GLU A 47 -0.73 8.21 20.03
N HIS A 48 -0.70 8.23 18.69
CA HIS A 48 -1.88 8.54 17.87
C HIS A 48 -3.02 7.53 18.05
N TYR A 49 -2.72 6.23 17.98
CA TYR A 49 -3.71 5.17 18.13
C TYR A 49 -4.01 4.80 19.58
N GLN A 50 -3.32 5.41 20.55
CA GLN A 50 -3.38 5.06 21.97
C GLN A 50 -3.20 3.55 22.20
N ASN A 51 -2.29 2.94 21.45
CA ASN A 51 -2.09 1.49 21.42
C ASN A 51 -0.61 1.16 21.67
N SER A 52 -0.28 0.72 22.89
CA SER A 52 1.09 0.32 23.25
C SER A 52 1.57 -0.92 22.51
N ASP A 53 0.64 -1.77 22.08
CA ASP A 53 0.90 -3.09 21.49
C ASP A 53 0.97 -3.03 19.96
N LEU A 54 0.85 -1.82 19.39
CA LEU A 54 0.98 -1.59 17.96
C LEU A 54 2.37 -2.02 17.48
N ILE A 55 2.36 -2.76 16.38
CA ILE A 55 3.54 -3.30 15.71
C ILE A 55 3.80 -2.44 14.47
N VAL A 56 5.04 -2.01 14.30
CA VAL A 56 5.51 -1.38 13.07
C VAL A 56 6.72 -2.16 12.57
N SER A 57 6.62 -2.68 11.36
CA SER A 57 7.72 -3.31 10.64
C SER A 57 8.19 -2.37 9.54
N GLU A 58 9.48 -2.13 9.47
CA GLU A 58 10.09 -1.33 8.41
C GLU A 58 10.29 -2.19 7.15
N LEU A 59 10.08 -1.61 5.96
CA LEU A 59 10.39 -2.23 4.68
C LEU A 59 11.58 -1.51 4.04
N VAL A 60 12.69 -2.22 3.89
CA VAL A 60 13.97 -1.68 3.41
C VAL A 60 14.47 -2.51 2.23
N PRO A 61 14.82 -1.92 1.08
CA PRO A 61 15.28 -2.70 -0.07
C PRO A 61 16.49 -3.59 0.27
N GLY A 62 16.30 -4.90 0.15
CA GLY A 62 17.37 -5.89 0.23
C GLY A 62 18.35 -5.72 1.40
N ALA A 63 17.89 -5.82 2.65
CA ALA A 63 18.76 -5.80 3.84
C ALA A 63 19.94 -6.80 3.80
N SER A 64 19.91 -7.77 2.88
CA SER A 64 20.95 -8.76 2.59
C SER A 64 21.71 -8.58 1.27
N ARG A 65 21.29 -7.65 0.38
CA ARG A 65 21.80 -7.53 -1.01
C ARG A 65 22.37 -6.16 -1.38
N LEU A 66 22.12 -5.12 -0.58
CA LEU A 66 22.61 -3.76 -0.85
C LEU A 66 23.56 -3.22 0.25
N PRO A 67 24.54 -2.37 -0.13
CA PRO A 67 25.36 -1.64 0.83
C PRO A 67 24.50 -0.84 1.81
N ALA A 68 24.98 -0.65 3.04
CA ALA A 68 24.23 0.03 4.10
C ALA A 68 23.79 1.47 3.76
N VAL A 69 24.47 2.11 2.81
CA VAL A 69 24.16 3.48 2.33
C VAL A 69 22.91 3.57 1.44
N ASP A 70 22.44 2.45 0.88
CA ASP A 70 21.26 2.40 0.00
C ASP A 70 20.00 1.90 0.72
N ARG A 71 20.08 1.69 2.04
CA ARG A 71 19.01 1.13 2.89
C ARG A 71 18.02 2.19 3.36
N THR A 72 17.46 2.94 2.42
CA THR A 72 16.39 3.88 2.76
C THR A 72 15.08 3.13 2.91
N ARG A 73 14.36 3.33 4.02
CA ARG A 73 12.97 2.88 4.18
C ARG A 73 12.14 3.25 2.96
N ILE A 74 11.45 2.28 2.39
CA ILE A 74 10.50 2.53 1.29
C ILE A 74 9.06 2.22 1.67
N GLY A 75 8.84 1.65 2.85
CA GLY A 75 7.51 1.35 3.34
C GLY A 75 7.51 0.92 4.80
N VAL A 76 6.31 0.73 5.33
CA VAL A 76 6.07 0.15 6.65
C VAL A 76 4.86 -0.78 6.60
N VAL A 77 4.84 -1.77 7.50
CA VAL A 77 3.63 -2.52 7.85
C VAL A 77 3.26 -2.18 9.27
N VAL A 78 2.05 -1.66 9.47
CA VAL A 78 1.52 -1.27 10.78
C VAL A 78 0.38 -2.20 11.16
N CYS A 79 0.44 -2.81 12.34
CA CYS A 79 -0.67 -3.60 12.90
C CYS A 79 -1.12 -2.99 14.23
N ASN A 80 -2.38 -2.56 14.30
CA ASN A 80 -2.97 -1.95 15.49
C ASN A 80 -3.90 -2.89 16.28
N GLY A 81 -3.83 -4.21 16.02
CA GLY A 81 -4.66 -5.21 16.71
C GLY A 81 -6.02 -5.48 16.07
N ASP A 82 -6.50 -4.60 15.20
CA ASP A 82 -7.72 -4.82 14.38
C ASP A 82 -7.44 -4.72 12.87
N LYS A 83 -6.54 -3.82 12.48
CA LYS A 83 -6.18 -3.53 11.10
C LYS A 83 -4.69 -3.77 10.86
N ILE A 84 -4.37 -4.14 9.64
CA ILE A 84 -3.00 -4.15 9.11
C ILE A 84 -2.93 -3.14 7.96
N THR A 85 -1.99 -2.22 7.99
CA THR A 85 -1.76 -1.24 6.91
C THR A 85 -0.36 -1.45 6.34
N ILE A 86 -0.28 -1.73 5.05
CA ILE A 86 0.96 -1.81 4.27
C ILE A 86 1.09 -0.50 3.51
N ALA A 87 2.02 0.35 3.92
CA ALA A 87 2.17 1.71 3.39
C ALA A 87 3.51 1.87 2.67
N PHE A 88 3.47 2.19 1.38
CA PHE A 88 4.65 2.45 0.56
C PHE A 88 4.88 3.97 0.43
N LEU A 89 6.10 4.40 0.75
CA LEU A 89 6.45 5.81 0.83
C LEU A 89 6.89 6.36 -0.52
N GLY A 90 6.47 7.59 -0.82
CA GLY A 90 7.00 8.35 -1.94
C GLY A 90 8.49 8.65 -1.72
N ALA A 91 9.34 8.18 -2.62
CA ALA A 91 10.79 8.35 -2.57
C ALA A 91 11.27 9.09 -3.83
N ASP A 92 12.22 10.00 -3.68
CA ASP A 92 13.19 10.22 -4.75
C ASP A 92 13.89 8.87 -4.99
N PRO A 93 13.99 8.38 -6.24
CA PRO A 93 14.74 7.16 -6.51
C PRO A 93 16.14 7.29 -5.91
N PRO A 94 16.74 6.21 -5.37
CA PRO A 94 18.19 6.19 -5.34
C PRO A 94 18.62 6.43 -6.79
N SER A 95 19.42 7.48 -6.99
CA SER A 95 19.90 8.03 -8.27
C SER A 95 19.70 7.08 -9.46
N ALA A 96 18.98 7.53 -10.50
CA ALA A 96 18.70 6.78 -11.73
C ALA A 96 19.72 5.66 -11.99
N PHE A 97 19.32 4.41 -11.74
CA PHE A 97 20.19 3.27 -12.00
C PHE A 97 20.20 3.04 -13.51
N TYR A 98 21.36 3.26 -14.11
CA TYR A 98 21.61 2.91 -15.50
C TYR A 98 22.02 1.44 -15.56
N GLU A 99 21.28 0.64 -16.32
CA GLU A 99 21.74 -0.67 -16.75
C GLU A 99 22.05 -0.58 -18.24
N ASN A 100 23.28 -0.93 -18.62
CA ASN A 100 23.77 -0.85 -20.01
C ASN A 100 23.54 0.53 -20.68
N GLY A 101 23.63 1.61 -19.91
CA GLY A 101 23.47 2.99 -20.42
C GLY A 101 22.03 3.40 -20.74
N ARG A 102 21.02 2.62 -20.36
CA ARG A 102 19.59 2.99 -20.50
C ARG A 102 18.99 3.34 -19.15
N GLN A 103 18.25 4.44 -19.10
CA GLN A 103 17.39 4.79 -17.97
C GLN A 103 16.13 3.91 -18.05
N LEU A 104 15.91 3.06 -17.05
CA LEU A 104 14.77 2.16 -17.01
C LEU A 104 13.56 2.86 -16.39
N ASN A 105 12.44 2.91 -17.12
CA ASN A 105 11.09 3.28 -16.61
C ASN A 105 10.48 2.18 -15.68
N GLU A 106 11.30 1.37 -15.01
CA GLU A 106 10.90 0.18 -14.23
C GLU A 106 10.95 0.42 -12.70
N GLY A 107 10.96 1.69 -12.29
CA GLY A 107 11.24 2.10 -10.91
C GLY A 107 10.36 1.44 -9.86
N CYS A 108 9.04 1.45 -10.03
CA CYS A 108 8.10 0.88 -9.07
C CYS A 108 8.19 -0.66 -9.01
N ARG A 109 8.26 -1.33 -10.17
CA ARG A 109 8.35 -2.80 -10.25
C ARG A 109 9.62 -3.31 -9.58
N ARG A 110 10.76 -2.74 -9.95
CA ARG A 110 12.05 -3.11 -9.34
C ARG A 110 12.06 -2.86 -7.85
N THR A 111 11.48 -1.75 -7.41
CA THR A 111 11.39 -1.43 -5.98
C THR A 111 10.52 -2.45 -5.24
N TRP A 112 9.39 -2.85 -5.81
CA TRP A 112 8.56 -3.93 -5.27
C TRP A 112 9.33 -5.24 -5.13
N GLU A 113 10.02 -5.70 -6.19
CA GLU A 113 10.81 -6.94 -6.15
C GLU A 113 11.89 -6.92 -5.05
N LEU A 114 12.42 -5.75 -4.70
CA LEU A 114 13.44 -5.61 -3.64
C LEU A 114 12.88 -5.71 -2.21
N VAL A 115 11.58 -5.49 -2.00
CA VAL A 115 10.93 -5.55 -0.67
C VAL A 115 9.80 -6.56 -0.56
N LYS A 116 9.52 -7.31 -1.62
CA LYS A 116 8.44 -8.30 -1.68
C LYS A 116 8.50 -9.28 -0.52
N GLU A 117 9.66 -9.92 -0.32
CA GLU A 117 9.86 -10.90 0.75
C GLU A 117 9.75 -10.27 2.15
N GLU A 118 10.27 -9.05 2.34
CA GLU A 118 10.15 -8.33 3.62
C GLU A 118 8.69 -7.95 3.91
N THR A 119 7.95 -7.55 2.88
CA THR A 119 6.52 -7.24 2.98
C THR A 119 5.73 -8.48 3.36
N TYR A 120 6.04 -9.62 2.73
CA TYR A 120 5.41 -10.91 3.02
C TYR A 120 5.69 -11.35 4.45
N SER A 121 6.96 -11.29 4.87
CA SER A 121 7.37 -11.61 6.23
C SER A 121 6.70 -10.71 7.26
N ALA A 122 6.64 -9.39 7.01
CA ALA A 122 6.01 -8.43 7.90
C ALA A 122 4.49 -8.63 8.01
N LEU A 123 3.81 -8.93 6.90
CA LEU A 123 2.38 -9.24 6.90
C LEU A 123 2.10 -10.54 7.68
N SER A 124 2.86 -11.61 7.41
CA SER A 124 2.71 -12.88 8.12
C SER A 124 2.94 -12.73 9.62
N HIS A 125 4.00 -12.02 10.02
CA HIS A 125 4.27 -11.73 11.42
C HIS A 125 3.13 -10.94 12.09
N ALA A 126 2.55 -9.95 11.39
CA ALA A 126 1.39 -9.22 11.90
C ALA A 126 0.18 -10.14 12.12
N VAL A 127 -0.15 -11.00 11.15
CA VAL A 127 -1.25 -11.98 11.26
C VAL A 127 -1.00 -12.98 12.39
N GLU A 128 0.21 -13.52 12.51
CA GLU A 128 0.60 -14.44 13.59
C GLU A 128 0.50 -13.78 14.96
N SER A 129 0.91 -12.51 15.08
CA SER A 129 0.80 -11.75 16.31
C SER A 129 -0.66 -11.51 16.72
N MET A 130 -1.55 -11.22 15.76
CA MET A 130 -2.99 -11.14 16.00
C MET A 130 -3.55 -12.49 16.47
N ALA A 131 -3.16 -13.58 15.81
CA ALA A 131 -3.61 -14.93 16.15
C ALA A 131 -3.15 -15.34 17.56
N ALA A 132 -1.92 -14.99 17.97
CA ALA A 132 -1.41 -15.24 19.31
C ALA A 132 -2.22 -14.52 20.42
N ARG A 133 -2.92 -13.43 20.06
CA ARG A 133 -3.86 -12.71 20.92
C ARG A 133 -5.32 -13.16 20.75
N ASN A 134 -5.57 -14.27 20.04
CA ASN A 134 -6.90 -14.77 19.68
C ASN A 134 -7.74 -13.76 18.88
N THR A 135 -7.09 -12.96 18.03
CA THR A 135 -7.71 -12.00 17.12
C THR A 135 -7.35 -12.33 15.68
N ASN A 136 -8.10 -11.77 14.72
CA ASN A 136 -7.82 -11.91 13.29
C ASN A 136 -7.86 -10.52 12.63
N PRO A 137 -7.20 -10.34 11.47
CA PRO A 137 -7.34 -9.14 10.66
C PRO A 137 -8.82 -8.88 10.36
N LYS A 138 -9.29 -7.68 10.72
CA LYS A 138 -10.59 -7.18 10.27
C LYS A 138 -10.41 -6.48 8.93
N HIS A 139 -9.41 -5.59 8.82
CA HIS A 139 -9.05 -4.90 7.57
C HIS A 139 -7.54 -5.05 7.27
N ILE A 140 -7.20 -5.16 5.99
CA ILE A 140 -5.85 -5.09 5.43
C ILE A 140 -5.86 -3.99 4.36
N ILE A 141 -5.19 -2.88 4.66
CA ILE A 141 -5.15 -1.70 3.81
C ILE A 141 -3.79 -1.66 3.11
N LEU A 142 -3.77 -1.68 1.79
CA LEU A 142 -2.59 -1.40 0.99
C LEU A 142 -2.65 0.05 0.56
N THR A 143 -1.58 0.81 0.79
CA THR A 143 -1.57 2.23 0.45
C THR A 143 -0.21 2.71 0.00
N GLY A 144 -0.20 3.80 -0.76
CA GLY A 144 1.04 4.45 -1.14
C GLY A 144 0.86 5.90 -1.57
N TYR A 145 1.91 6.70 -1.38
CA TYR A 145 1.97 8.09 -1.82
C TYR A 145 2.97 8.27 -2.97
N SER A 146 2.63 9.03 -4.00
CA SER A 146 3.54 9.33 -5.12
C SER A 146 4.04 8.03 -5.76
N LYS A 147 5.36 7.88 -5.92
CA LYS A 147 5.98 6.61 -6.37
C LYS A 147 5.60 5.41 -5.49
N GLY A 148 5.38 5.62 -4.20
CA GLY A 148 4.85 4.59 -3.30
C GLY A 148 3.47 4.10 -3.71
N GLY A 149 2.61 4.97 -4.25
CA GLY A 149 1.32 4.57 -4.83
C GLY A 149 1.50 3.70 -6.08
N GLY A 150 2.50 3.99 -6.92
CA GLY A 150 2.86 3.10 -8.03
C GLY A 150 3.35 1.73 -7.58
N ILE A 151 4.17 1.69 -6.52
CA ILE A 151 4.61 0.44 -5.91
C ILE A 151 3.41 -0.34 -5.38
N SER A 152 2.46 0.32 -4.70
CA SER A 152 1.28 -0.36 -4.14
C SER A 152 0.38 -0.94 -5.23
N VAL A 153 0.20 -0.24 -6.37
CA VAL A 153 -0.51 -0.75 -7.55
C VAL A 153 0.12 -2.06 -8.05
N ILE A 154 1.45 -2.11 -8.16
CA ILE A 154 2.17 -3.31 -8.62
C ILE A 154 2.14 -4.43 -7.58
N ALA A 155 2.25 -4.08 -6.30
CA ALA A 155 2.27 -5.03 -5.19
C ALA A 155 0.89 -5.66 -4.91
N PHE A 156 -0.19 -4.97 -5.28
CA PHE A 156 -1.54 -5.36 -4.90
C PHE A 156 -1.92 -6.79 -5.32
N PRO A 157 -1.76 -7.21 -6.60
CA PRO A 157 -2.10 -8.58 -7.01
C PRO A 157 -1.30 -9.64 -6.26
N ASP A 158 -0.01 -9.38 -6.04
CA ASP A 158 0.92 -10.28 -5.36
C ASP A 158 0.53 -10.47 -3.88
N ILE A 159 0.20 -9.38 -3.18
CA ILE A 159 -0.23 -9.43 -1.77
C ILE A 159 -1.61 -10.08 -1.65
N LEU A 160 -2.54 -9.81 -2.58
CA LEU A 160 -3.84 -10.47 -2.58
C LEU A 160 -3.69 -11.99 -2.78
N GLU A 161 -2.80 -12.42 -3.69
CA GLU A 161 -2.51 -13.82 -3.89
C GLU A 161 -1.82 -14.46 -2.68
N LEU A 162 -0.92 -13.73 -2.00
CA LEU A 162 -0.35 -14.18 -0.72
C LEU A 162 -1.44 -14.42 0.31
N ILE A 163 -2.39 -13.51 0.47
CA ILE A 163 -3.51 -13.66 1.40
C ILE A 163 -4.32 -14.91 1.07
N ARG A 164 -4.68 -15.07 -0.20
CA ARG A 164 -5.49 -16.21 -0.68
C ARG A 164 -4.79 -17.56 -0.49
N SER A 165 -3.49 -17.61 -0.75
CA SER A 165 -2.67 -18.83 -0.65
C SER A 165 -2.24 -19.17 0.78
N SER A 166 -2.05 -18.17 1.64
CA SER A 166 -1.61 -18.39 3.03
C SER A 166 -2.78 -18.64 3.97
N TRP A 167 -3.84 -17.83 3.87
CA TRP A 167 -4.97 -17.85 4.81
C TRP A 167 -6.33 -18.02 4.14
N GLY A 168 -6.46 -17.72 2.85
CA GLY A 168 -7.74 -17.74 2.15
C GLY A 168 -8.08 -19.06 1.47
N SER A 169 -8.91 -18.96 0.42
CA SER A 169 -9.50 -20.09 -0.31
C SER A 169 -8.49 -21.06 -0.95
N LYS A 170 -7.26 -20.61 -1.21
CA LYS A 170 -6.18 -21.41 -1.81
C LYS A 170 -5.24 -22.02 -0.76
N SER A 171 -5.45 -21.71 0.53
CA SER A 171 -4.67 -22.28 1.63
C SER A 171 -5.07 -23.73 1.89
N THR A 172 -4.12 -24.54 2.37
CA THR A 172 -4.41 -25.89 2.88
C THR A 172 -5.17 -25.85 4.21
N LEU A 173 -5.14 -24.72 4.92
CA LEU A 173 -5.85 -24.48 6.18
C LEU A 173 -6.57 -23.12 6.12
N PRO A 174 -7.63 -23.02 5.28
CA PRO A 174 -8.33 -21.76 5.05
C PRO A 174 -8.90 -21.20 6.36
N LYS A 175 -8.82 -19.88 6.49
CA LYS A 175 -9.40 -19.09 7.56
C LYS A 175 -10.63 -18.39 7.03
N LEU A 176 -11.74 -18.51 7.75
CA LEU A 176 -13.03 -17.90 7.36
C LEU A 176 -12.89 -16.41 7.02
N TRP A 177 -12.10 -15.65 7.79
CA TRP A 177 -11.92 -14.22 7.56
C TRP A 177 -11.20 -13.86 6.25
N ALA A 178 -10.45 -14.79 5.65
CA ALA A 178 -9.64 -14.58 4.45
C ALA A 178 -10.21 -15.26 3.19
N GLU A 179 -11.39 -15.86 3.26
CA GLU A 179 -12.04 -16.48 2.10
C GLU A 179 -12.38 -15.45 1.02
N ASP A 180 -12.43 -15.90 -0.25
CA ASP A 180 -12.64 -15.01 -1.41
C ASP A 180 -13.91 -14.15 -1.28
N GLY A 181 -14.98 -14.68 -0.66
CA GLY A 181 -16.23 -13.95 -0.42
C GLY A 181 -16.12 -12.81 0.62
N ASN A 182 -15.08 -12.81 1.44
CA ASN A 182 -14.84 -11.79 2.47
C ASN A 182 -13.79 -10.75 2.06
N LEU A 183 -13.06 -10.97 0.96
CA LEU A 183 -11.97 -10.11 0.50
C LEU A 183 -12.41 -8.65 0.27
N GLY A 184 -13.64 -8.41 -0.17
CA GLY A 184 -14.15 -7.05 -0.39
C GLY A 184 -14.31 -6.21 0.88
N SER A 185 -14.58 -6.89 2.01
CA SER A 185 -14.62 -6.26 3.33
C SER A 185 -13.25 -6.21 3.99
N LEU A 186 -12.44 -7.25 3.77
CA LEU A 186 -11.13 -7.41 4.38
C LEU A 186 -10.08 -6.49 3.74
N VAL A 187 -10.01 -6.42 2.41
CA VAL A 187 -8.91 -5.75 1.69
C VAL A 187 -9.36 -4.43 1.11
N GLN A 188 -8.53 -3.39 1.26
CA GLN A 188 -8.73 -2.09 0.66
C GLN A 188 -7.43 -1.60 0.00
N HIS A 189 -7.54 -0.90 -1.13
CA HIS A 189 -6.39 -0.27 -1.79
C HIS A 189 -6.57 1.25 -1.88
N LEU A 190 -5.65 2.02 -1.29
CA LEU A 190 -5.73 3.47 -1.23
C LEU A 190 -4.47 4.10 -1.81
N THR A 191 -4.56 4.79 -2.93
CA THR A 191 -3.43 5.53 -3.50
C THR A 191 -3.59 7.03 -3.33
N PHE A 192 -2.48 7.71 -3.08
CA PHE A 192 -2.42 9.17 -2.94
C PHE A 192 -1.40 9.72 -3.94
N ALA A 193 -1.86 10.46 -4.94
CA ALA A 193 -1.06 11.03 -6.02
C ALA A 193 -0.12 9.99 -6.66
N ALA A 194 -0.60 8.76 -6.91
CA ALA A 194 0.24 7.67 -7.39
C ALA A 194 1.00 8.03 -8.68
N LEU A 195 2.24 7.58 -8.81
CA LEU A 195 3.04 7.70 -10.03
C LEU A 195 3.36 6.32 -10.60
N GLU A 196 3.35 6.17 -11.94
CA GLU A 196 4.00 5.03 -12.62
C GLU A 196 3.53 3.63 -12.14
N GLY A 197 2.22 3.44 -11.91
CA GLY A 197 1.67 2.17 -11.39
C GLY A 197 1.62 1.01 -12.40
N GLY A 198 1.62 1.28 -13.70
CA GLY A 198 1.56 0.23 -14.73
C GLY A 198 1.10 0.70 -16.10
N THR A 199 0.93 -0.25 -17.02
CA THR A 199 0.32 -0.06 -18.34
C THR A 199 -1.20 -0.17 -18.27
N GLU A 200 -1.93 0.22 -19.32
CA GLU A 200 -3.38 0.01 -19.44
C GLU A 200 -3.80 -1.45 -19.17
N ASP A 201 -3.06 -2.43 -19.69
CA ASP A 201 -3.31 -3.85 -19.45
C ASP A 201 -3.16 -4.22 -17.96
N SER A 202 -2.12 -3.68 -17.29
CA SER A 202 -1.86 -3.94 -15.87
C SER A 202 -3.02 -3.43 -15.01
N TYR A 203 -3.49 -2.24 -15.37
CA TYR A 203 -4.59 -1.55 -14.73
C TYR A 203 -5.94 -2.21 -15.01
N THR A 204 -6.17 -2.71 -16.22
CA THR A 204 -7.34 -3.52 -16.58
C THR A 204 -7.39 -4.81 -15.76
N ALA A 205 -6.27 -5.52 -15.65
CA ALA A 205 -6.17 -6.71 -14.81
C ALA A 205 -6.44 -6.40 -13.33
N LEU A 206 -5.94 -5.27 -12.84
CA LEU A 206 -6.17 -4.82 -11.47
C LEU A 206 -7.65 -4.49 -11.19
N ASN A 207 -8.33 -3.82 -12.13
CA ASN A 207 -9.77 -3.56 -12.03
C ASN A 207 -10.58 -4.86 -12.00
N LEU A 208 -10.21 -5.84 -12.82
CA LEU A 208 -10.87 -7.15 -12.81
C LEU A 208 -10.71 -7.84 -11.44
N LEU A 209 -9.55 -7.73 -10.80
CA LEU A 209 -9.36 -8.25 -9.44
C LEU A 209 -10.26 -7.53 -8.43
N TYR A 210 -10.40 -6.20 -8.54
CA TYR A 210 -11.29 -5.45 -7.67
C TYR A 210 -12.74 -5.86 -7.83
N GLU A 211 -13.23 -6.01 -9.05
CA GLU A 211 -14.60 -6.43 -9.33
C GLU A 211 -14.85 -7.87 -8.88
N THR A 212 -13.92 -8.78 -9.20
CA THR A 212 -14.04 -10.21 -8.87
C THR A 212 -14.16 -10.44 -7.37
N HIS A 213 -13.43 -9.67 -6.58
CA HIS A 213 -13.35 -9.85 -5.13
C HIS A 213 -14.09 -8.75 -4.34
N LEU A 214 -14.84 -7.87 -5.03
CA LEU A 214 -15.55 -6.73 -4.46
C LEU A 214 -14.66 -5.81 -3.62
N ILE A 215 -13.39 -5.68 -4.00
CA ILE A 215 -12.38 -4.91 -3.27
C ILE A 215 -12.61 -3.42 -3.48
N ARG A 216 -12.61 -2.71 -2.36
CA ARG A 216 -12.69 -1.26 -2.32
C ARG A 216 -11.33 -0.67 -2.68
N ALA A 217 -11.30 0.17 -3.71
CA ALA A 217 -10.09 0.88 -4.08
C ALA A 217 -10.34 2.34 -4.44
N TRP A 218 -9.50 3.23 -3.91
CA TRP A 218 -9.57 4.68 -4.05
C TRP A 218 -8.24 5.22 -4.55
N ASP A 219 -8.30 6.16 -5.49
CA ASP A 219 -7.14 6.97 -5.88
C ASP A 219 -7.44 8.45 -5.61
N PHE A 220 -6.58 9.08 -4.83
CA PHE A 220 -6.72 10.46 -4.37
C PHE A 220 -5.65 11.32 -5.02
N CYS A 221 -6.05 12.22 -5.91
CA CYS A 221 -5.14 13.19 -6.52
C CYS A 221 -5.62 14.62 -6.24
N HIS A 222 -4.70 15.52 -5.91
CA HIS A 222 -5.03 16.93 -5.76
C HIS A 222 -5.21 17.56 -7.15
N TYR A 223 -6.19 18.45 -7.33
CA TYR A 223 -6.53 18.98 -8.66
C TYR A 223 -5.42 19.83 -9.29
N ASP A 224 -4.53 20.39 -8.46
CA ASP A 224 -3.36 21.19 -8.86
C ASP A 224 -2.06 20.36 -8.82
N ASP A 225 -2.15 19.04 -8.61
CA ASP A 225 -0.99 18.17 -8.67
C ASP A 225 -0.60 17.94 -10.13
N LYS A 226 0.59 18.41 -10.52
CA LYS A 226 1.14 18.21 -11.87
C LYS A 226 1.37 16.74 -12.21
N ILE A 227 1.43 15.87 -11.19
CA ILE A 227 1.47 14.42 -11.40
C ILE A 227 0.19 13.94 -12.10
N ALA A 228 -0.96 14.59 -11.89
CA ALA A 228 -2.20 14.29 -12.60
C ALA A 228 -2.04 14.43 -14.13
N GLU A 229 -1.19 15.36 -14.59
CA GLU A 229 -0.91 15.58 -16.02
C GLU A 229 0.06 14.53 -16.60
N THR A 230 0.80 13.80 -15.76
CA THR A 230 1.74 12.75 -16.17
C THR A 230 1.10 11.37 -16.29
N HIS A 231 -0.09 11.18 -15.71
CA HIS A 231 -0.94 10.04 -16.08
C HIS A 231 -1.39 10.26 -17.51
N TYR A 232 -1.14 9.29 -18.39
CA TYR A 232 -1.60 9.32 -19.78
C TYR A 232 -3.05 9.83 -19.83
N TYR A 233 -3.36 10.79 -20.72
CA TYR A 233 -4.66 11.47 -20.81
C TYR A 233 -5.86 10.50 -20.79
N GLU A 234 -5.67 9.26 -21.24
CA GLU A 234 -6.66 8.17 -21.24
C GLU A 234 -7.07 7.70 -19.82
N PHE A 235 -6.23 7.90 -18.80
CA PHE A 235 -6.51 7.51 -17.42
C PHE A 235 -7.32 8.57 -16.66
N GLN A 236 -7.30 9.84 -17.08
CA GLN A 236 -8.03 10.91 -16.37
C GLN A 236 -9.55 10.76 -16.46
N ASP A 237 -10.06 10.16 -17.55
CA ASP A 237 -11.49 9.97 -17.77
C ASP A 237 -11.99 8.54 -17.48
N LEU A 238 -11.07 7.55 -17.38
CA LEU A 238 -11.40 6.12 -17.21
C LEU A 238 -11.02 5.55 -15.83
N TRP A 239 -10.16 6.23 -15.07
CA TRP A 239 -9.68 5.75 -13.76
C TRP A 239 -10.31 6.45 -12.56
N ARG A 240 -10.51 5.67 -11.51
CA ARG A 240 -11.20 6.01 -10.26
C ARG A 240 -10.62 7.29 -9.65
N GLY A 241 -11.46 8.26 -9.31
CA GLY A 241 -11.09 9.41 -8.49
C GLY A 241 -11.91 10.65 -8.81
N ARG A 242 -12.87 10.99 -7.93
CA ARG A 242 -13.47 12.33 -7.98
C ARG A 242 -12.38 13.36 -7.71
N ARG A 243 -12.37 14.42 -8.51
CA ARG A 243 -11.70 15.68 -8.21
C ARG A 243 -12.15 16.16 -6.83
N TYR A 244 -11.23 16.45 -5.92
CA TYR A 244 -11.54 17.31 -4.77
C TYR A 244 -11.92 18.69 -5.32
N HIS A 245 -13.21 18.96 -5.51
CA HIS A 245 -13.69 20.33 -5.48
C HIS A 245 -13.72 20.77 -4.03
N GLN A 246 -12.92 21.79 -3.75
CA GLN A 246 -12.90 22.65 -2.55
C GLN A 246 -13.96 22.33 -1.49
N ALA A 247 -13.49 21.86 -0.34
CA ALA A 247 -14.16 22.10 0.93
C ALA A 247 -13.12 22.60 1.95
N CYS A 248 -12.67 23.83 1.73
CA CYS A 248 -12.35 24.86 2.73
C CYS A 248 -12.57 26.20 2.03
#